data_AF-A0A6P5QXZ6-F1
#
_entry.id   AF-A0A6P5QXZ6-F1
#
_cell.length_a   1.000
_cell.length_b   1.000
_cell.length_c   1.000
_cell.angle_alpha   90.00
_cell.angle_beta   90.00
_cell.angle_gamma   90.00
#
_symmetry.space_group_name_H-M   'P 1'
#
loop_
_entity.id
_entity.type
_entity.pdbx_description
1 polymer ?
#
loop_
_entity_poly.entity_id
_entity_poly.type
_entity_poly.pdbx_seq_one_letter_code
_entity_poly.pdbx_strand_id
1 'polypeptide(L)'
;MADRNLTVITEFILLGLTEDPVLNTILSMLCLFIYVVTVAGNLWIIVIILATDQLHSPKYFFLSHLAFLDFCYSSVFLPKMLINYLVGQNSISYHGCLLQYSFVNMFLTAECFLLAAMAYDRYLAICSPLYYRCLMTPTFCIYLVSASYLLGCANSLTHLRSLLNLTFCGPNVIDHYFCDIPLLFQLSCSDTHDSEVLFIVLSGATSITTFLIVVSSYLGILITVLKIHSARGSYKALSTCASHLTVVTLFYGTVISTYLGTSSSFPQDTEKILSVFYTLLLPVLNLFIYSVRNKEAKEAMRKMIKRKIFAQ
;
A
#
# COMPACT_ATOMS: atom_id res chain seq x y z
N MET A 1 31.03 37.19 -1.11
CA MET A 1 30.96 35.79 -1.58
C MET A 1 31.80 34.97 -0.62
N ALA A 2 31.16 34.27 0.31
CA ALA A 2 31.85 33.31 1.17
C ALA A 2 31.70 31.95 0.50
N ASP A 3 32.83 31.30 0.20
CA ASP A 3 32.88 29.89 -0.21
C ASP A 3 32.23 29.05 0.89
N ARG A 4 30.96 28.68 0.69
CA ARG A 4 30.36 27.56 1.43
C ARG A 4 31.00 26.30 0.87
N ASN A 5 31.84 25.64 1.66
CA ASN A 5 32.24 24.26 1.42
C ASN A 5 30.96 23.41 1.29
N LEU A 6 30.49 23.21 0.06
CA LEU A 6 29.30 22.40 -0.22
C LEU A 6 29.73 20.94 -0.11
N THR A 7 29.66 20.38 1.10
CA THR A 7 29.83 18.94 1.29
C THR A 7 28.65 18.24 0.62
N VAL A 8 28.91 17.60 -0.51
CA VAL A 8 27.92 16.79 -1.22
C VAL A 8 27.51 15.63 -0.32
N ILE A 9 26.22 15.56 0.03
CA ILE A 9 25.67 14.47 0.86
C ILE A 9 25.65 13.18 0.04
N THR A 10 26.43 12.19 0.47
CA THR A 10 26.50 10.87 -0.17
C THR A 10 25.64 9.83 0.55
N GLU A 11 25.36 10.04 1.83
CA GLU A 11 24.60 9.13 2.69
C GLU A 11 23.70 9.89 3.66
N PHE A 12 22.53 9.31 3.94
CA PHE A 12 21.58 9.75 4.97
C PHE A 12 21.59 8.79 6.16
N ILE A 13 21.41 9.31 7.36
CA ILE A 13 21.32 8.58 8.63
C ILE A 13 19.84 8.54 9.05
N LEU A 14 19.28 7.34 9.15
CA LEU A 14 17.92 7.07 9.60
C LEU A 14 17.91 6.85 11.12
N LEU A 15 17.29 7.75 11.89
CA LEU A 15 17.25 7.66 13.36
C LEU A 15 16.43 6.47 13.89
N GLY A 16 15.53 5.92 13.07
CA GLY A 16 14.66 4.81 13.49
C GLY A 16 13.50 5.26 14.39
N LEU A 17 12.89 4.31 15.11
CA LEU A 17 11.69 4.52 15.94
C LEU A 17 11.97 4.97 17.38
N THR A 18 13.10 4.55 17.96
CA THR A 18 13.41 4.77 19.37
C THR A 18 14.89 4.58 19.64
N GLU A 19 15.42 5.34 20.59
CA GLU A 19 16.79 5.19 21.11
C GLU A 19 16.88 4.13 22.23
N ASP A 20 15.75 3.64 22.75
CA ASP A 20 15.74 2.60 23.78
C ASP A 20 16.11 1.22 23.17
N PRO A 21 17.23 0.60 23.57
CA PRO A 21 17.70 -0.67 23.00
C PRO A 21 16.72 -1.83 23.25
N VAL A 22 15.97 -1.82 24.35
CA VAL A 22 15.00 -2.87 24.68
C VAL A 22 13.78 -2.75 23.76
N LEU A 23 13.24 -1.54 23.62
CA LEU A 23 12.10 -1.28 22.74
C LEU A 23 12.48 -1.51 21.28
N ASN A 24 13.68 -1.12 20.88
CA ASN A 24 14.22 -1.37 19.55
C ASN A 24 14.29 -2.88 19.22
N THR A 25 14.75 -3.70 20.16
CA THR A 25 14.76 -5.17 20.02
C THR A 25 13.36 -5.74 19.85
N ILE A 26 12.39 -5.27 20.65
CA ILE A 26 10.98 -5.70 20.57
C ILE A 26 10.37 -5.33 19.22
N LEU A 27 10.58 -4.08 18.77
CA LEU A 27 10.09 -3.59 17.49
C LEU A 27 10.72 -4.37 16.32
N SER A 28 12.03 -4.65 16.37
CA SER A 28 12.72 -5.46 15.37
C SER A 28 12.10 -6.86 15.22
N MET A 29 11.87 -7.55 16.35
CA MET A 29 11.24 -8.88 16.34
C MET A 29 9.80 -8.84 15.83
N LEU A 30 9.03 -7.83 16.22
CA LEU A 30 7.67 -7.62 15.73
C LEU A 30 7.65 -7.38 14.21
N CYS A 31 8.56 -6.54 13.72
CA CYS A 31 8.65 -6.20 12.30
C CYS A 31 9.13 -7.39 11.47
N LEU A 32 10.03 -8.22 12.00
CA LEU A 32 10.46 -9.46 11.36
C LEU A 32 9.29 -10.44 11.24
N PHE A 33 8.51 -10.60 12.32
CA PHE A 33 7.31 -11.44 12.32
C PHE A 33 6.31 -10.95 11.27
N ILE A 34 6.01 -9.65 11.26
CA ILE A 34 5.12 -9.02 10.28
C ILE A 34 5.64 -9.24 8.85
N TYR A 35 6.93 -9.03 8.61
CA TYR A 35 7.55 -9.24 7.30
C TYR A 35 7.35 -10.68 6.80
N VAL A 36 7.69 -11.67 7.62
CA VAL A 36 7.57 -13.09 7.25
C VAL A 36 6.11 -13.46 6.97
N VAL A 37 5.18 -13.04 7.84
CA VAL A 37 3.75 -13.33 7.66
C VAL A 37 3.21 -12.68 6.38
N THR A 38 3.53 -11.41 6.14
CA THR A 38 3.05 -10.67 4.96
C THR A 38 3.62 -11.26 3.67
N VAL A 39 4.92 -11.52 3.61
CA VAL A 39 5.56 -12.10 2.42
C VAL A 39 5.03 -13.51 2.14
N ALA A 40 5.08 -14.39 3.15
CA ALA A 40 4.63 -15.76 2.97
C ALA A 40 3.13 -15.83 2.63
N GLY A 41 2.31 -15.02 3.30
CA GLY A 41 0.88 -14.97 3.08
C GLY A 41 0.49 -14.47 1.69
N ASN A 42 1.11 -13.40 1.20
CA ASN A 42 0.82 -12.86 -0.12
C ASN A 42 1.30 -13.78 -1.25
N LEU A 43 2.49 -14.36 -1.12
CA LEU A 43 2.97 -15.39 -2.05
C LEU A 43 2.04 -16.61 -2.07
N TRP A 44 1.56 -17.04 -0.90
CA TRP A 44 0.61 -18.14 -0.78
C TRP A 44 -0.72 -17.85 -1.49
N ILE A 45 -1.26 -16.63 -1.36
CA ILE A 45 -2.46 -16.20 -2.10
C ILE A 45 -2.23 -16.28 -3.61
N ILE A 46 -1.11 -15.75 -4.11
CA ILE A 46 -0.77 -15.78 -5.53
C ILE A 46 -0.70 -17.23 -6.02
N VAL A 47 0.02 -18.09 -5.31
CA VAL A 47 0.17 -19.52 -5.67
C VAL A 47 -1.19 -20.23 -5.71
N ILE A 48 -2.06 -20.01 -4.73
CA ILE A 48 -3.39 -20.66 -4.70
C ILE A 48 -4.24 -20.24 -5.89
N ILE A 49 -4.26 -18.95 -6.21
CA ILE A 49 -5.07 -18.42 -7.32
C ILE A 49 -4.58 -19.02 -8.63
N LEU A 50 -3.26 -19.05 -8.85
CA LEU A 50 -2.66 -19.61 -10.07
C LEU A 50 -2.83 -21.13 -10.17
N ALA A 51 -2.86 -21.85 -9.04
CA ALA A 51 -2.98 -23.31 -9.01
C ALA A 51 -4.43 -23.82 -9.07
N THR A 52 -5.43 -22.93 -8.96
CA THR A 52 -6.84 -23.33 -8.83
C THR A 52 -7.72 -22.66 -9.89
N ASP A 53 -8.07 -23.39 -10.95
CA ASP A 53 -8.92 -22.88 -12.03
C ASP A 53 -10.27 -22.31 -11.56
N GLN A 54 -10.83 -22.84 -10.46
CA GLN A 54 -12.09 -22.35 -9.86
C GLN A 54 -11.99 -20.91 -9.34
N LEU A 55 -10.76 -20.40 -9.15
CA LEU A 55 -10.48 -19.04 -8.73
C LEU A 55 -10.12 -18.12 -9.91
N HIS A 56 -10.14 -18.58 -11.16
CA HIS A 56 -9.88 -17.72 -12.33
C HIS A 56 -11.09 -16.83 -12.67
N SER A 57 -11.37 -15.85 -11.81
CA SER A 57 -12.37 -14.81 -12.01
C SER A 57 -11.77 -13.41 -11.83
N PRO A 58 -12.41 -12.35 -12.38
CA PRO A 58 -11.92 -10.96 -12.25
C PRO A 58 -11.56 -10.57 -10.82
N LYS A 59 -12.42 -10.91 -9.85
CA LYS A 59 -12.19 -10.68 -8.42
C LYS A 59 -10.84 -11.22 -7.93
N TYR A 60 -10.50 -12.46 -8.26
CA TYR A 60 -9.26 -13.08 -7.82
C TYR A 60 -8.06 -12.63 -8.64
N PHE A 61 -8.27 -12.27 -9.91
CA PHE A 61 -7.24 -11.66 -10.73
C PHE A 61 -6.78 -10.31 -10.13
N PHE A 62 -7.70 -9.44 -9.71
CA PHE A 62 -7.31 -8.22 -9.00
C PHE A 62 -6.66 -8.52 -7.64
N LEU A 63 -7.15 -9.54 -6.93
CA LEU A 63 -6.58 -9.94 -5.63
C LEU A 63 -5.15 -10.46 -5.74
N SER A 64 -4.79 -11.20 -6.80
CA SER A 64 -3.42 -11.66 -6.98
C SER A 64 -2.45 -10.51 -7.25
N HIS A 65 -2.89 -9.49 -8.01
CA HIS A 65 -2.10 -8.28 -8.21
C HIS A 65 -2.00 -7.43 -6.94
N LEU A 66 -3.05 -7.37 -6.11
CA LEU A 66 -2.99 -6.69 -4.82
C LEU A 66 -1.98 -7.39 -3.90
N ALA A 67 -2.04 -8.72 -3.81
CA ALA A 67 -1.06 -9.50 -3.05
C ALA A 67 0.37 -9.32 -3.57
N PHE A 68 0.55 -9.19 -4.89
CA PHE A 68 1.87 -8.90 -5.48
C PHE A 68 2.38 -7.51 -5.07
N LEU A 69 1.51 -6.48 -5.09
CA LEU A 69 1.86 -5.14 -4.61
C LEU A 69 2.23 -5.16 -3.13
N ASP A 70 1.44 -5.81 -2.27
CA ASP A 70 1.71 -5.94 -0.84
C ASP A 70 3.06 -6.64 -0.57
N PHE A 71 3.37 -7.70 -1.33
CA PHE A 71 4.66 -8.40 -1.27
C PHE A 71 5.84 -7.48 -1.65
N CYS A 72 5.71 -6.76 -2.77
CA CYS A 72 6.74 -5.86 -3.27
C CYS A 72 6.96 -4.68 -2.32
N TYR A 73 5.89 -4.03 -1.89
CA TYR A 73 5.90 -2.93 -0.93
C TYR A 73 6.63 -3.32 0.36
N SER A 74 6.22 -4.44 0.95
CA SER A 74 6.84 -5.00 2.16
C SER A 74 8.32 -5.29 1.97
N SER A 75 8.71 -5.81 0.80
CA SER A 75 10.11 -6.16 0.50
C SER A 75 11.02 -4.96 0.26
N VAL A 76 10.47 -3.77 0.01
CA VAL A 76 11.28 -2.55 -0.20
C VAL A 76 11.62 -1.87 1.12
N PHE A 77 10.67 -1.76 2.05
CA PHE A 77 10.90 -0.99 3.29
C PHE A 77 11.35 -1.84 4.48
N LEU A 78 10.76 -3.03 4.67
CA LEU A 78 10.99 -3.84 5.88
C LEU A 78 12.43 -4.36 5.99
N PRO A 79 13.09 -4.86 4.93
CA PRO A 79 14.45 -5.38 5.06
C PRO A 79 15.43 -4.31 5.50
N LYS A 80 15.33 -3.08 4.96
CA LYS A 80 16.23 -1.99 5.34
C LYS A 80 15.97 -1.56 6.78
N MET A 81 14.70 -1.45 7.19
CA MET A 81 14.34 -1.15 8.56
C MET A 81 14.86 -2.20 9.55
N LEU A 82 14.76 -3.49 9.21
CA LEU A 82 15.28 -4.60 10.01
C LEU A 82 16.81 -4.58 10.12
N ILE A 83 17.53 -4.30 9.04
CA ILE A 83 19.00 -4.18 9.06
C ILE A 83 19.43 -3.03 9.98
N ASN A 84 18.74 -1.88 9.90
CA ASN A 84 19.03 -0.74 10.75
C ASN A 84 18.86 -1.11 12.24
N TYR A 85 17.79 -1.83 12.60
CA TYR A 85 17.56 -2.25 13.99
C TYR A 85 18.47 -3.38 14.48
N LEU A 86 18.82 -4.35 13.65
CA LEU A 86 19.61 -5.52 14.05
C LEU A 86 21.12 -5.25 14.06
N VAL A 87 21.60 -4.44 13.12
CA VAL A 87 23.04 -4.23 12.89
C VAL A 87 23.48 -2.83 13.33
N GLY A 88 22.53 -1.92 13.65
CA GLY A 88 22.83 -0.53 13.95
C GLY A 88 23.34 0.26 12.73
N GLN A 89 23.19 -0.30 11.52
CA GLN A 89 23.65 0.33 10.28
C GLN A 89 22.61 1.32 9.78
N ASN A 90 22.56 2.47 10.45
CA ASN A 90 21.54 3.50 10.24
C ASN A 90 21.74 4.31 8.95
N SER A 91 22.82 4.09 8.19
CA SER A 91 23.06 4.82 6.94
C SER A 91 22.41 4.18 5.72
N ILE A 92 21.90 5.02 4.82
CA ILE A 92 21.44 4.66 3.48
C ILE A 92 22.09 5.62 2.48
N SER A 93 22.54 5.10 1.33
CA SER A 93 23.10 5.98 0.30
C SER A 93 22.03 6.91 -0.27
N TYR A 94 22.44 8.08 -0.75
CA TYR A 94 21.56 9.04 -1.42
C TYR A 94 20.69 8.37 -2.50
N HIS A 95 21.31 7.62 -3.41
CA HIS A 95 20.58 6.90 -4.45
C HIS A 95 19.72 5.76 -3.91
N GLY A 96 20.16 5.05 -2.86
CA GLY A 96 19.37 4.01 -2.21
C GLY A 96 18.08 4.58 -1.61
N CYS A 97 18.17 5.75 -0.98
CA CYS A 97 17.04 6.48 -0.41
C CYS A 97 16.02 6.89 -1.47
N LEU A 98 16.48 7.48 -2.58
CA LEU A 98 15.62 7.88 -3.69
C LEU A 98 14.95 6.68 -4.39
N LEU A 99 15.69 5.58 -4.57
CA LEU A 99 15.15 4.36 -5.15
C LEU A 99 14.11 3.71 -4.22
N GLN A 100 14.40 3.63 -2.92
CA GLN A 100 13.46 3.11 -1.92
C GLN A 100 12.14 3.88 -1.98
N TYR A 101 12.22 5.21 -1.92
CA TYR A 101 11.05 6.08 -2.03
C TYR A 101 10.29 5.85 -3.35
N SER A 102 11.00 5.80 -4.48
CA SER A 102 10.38 5.64 -5.79
C SER A 102 9.58 4.34 -5.88
N PHE A 103 10.17 3.22 -5.47
CA PHE A 103 9.45 1.95 -5.46
C PHE A 103 8.24 1.97 -4.53
N VAL A 104 8.37 2.51 -3.33
CA VAL A 104 7.26 2.66 -2.37
C VAL A 104 6.12 3.47 -2.99
N ASN A 105 6.42 4.63 -3.56
CA ASN A 105 5.43 5.51 -4.18
C ASN A 105 4.75 4.85 -5.40
N MET A 106 5.53 4.15 -6.22
CA MET A 106 5.00 3.39 -7.37
C MET A 106 3.98 2.34 -6.93
N PHE A 107 4.35 1.50 -5.95
CA PHE A 107 3.48 0.42 -5.46
C PHE A 107 2.22 0.97 -4.78
N LEU A 108 2.37 1.99 -3.93
CA LEU A 108 1.24 2.62 -3.24
C LEU A 108 0.25 3.27 -4.21
N THR A 109 0.78 3.99 -5.21
CA THR A 109 -0.07 4.61 -6.26
C THR A 109 -0.80 3.54 -7.06
N ALA A 110 -0.11 2.46 -7.45
CA ALA A 110 -0.73 1.35 -8.16
C ALA A 110 -1.81 0.66 -7.31
N GLU A 111 -1.59 0.52 -6.01
CA GLU A 111 -2.56 -0.04 -5.06
C GLU A 111 -3.83 0.81 -4.99
N CYS A 112 -3.72 2.14 -4.92
CA CYS A 112 -4.86 3.05 -4.93
C CYS A 112 -5.77 2.83 -6.15
N PHE A 113 -5.18 2.77 -7.34
CA PHE A 113 -5.92 2.52 -8.59
C PHE A 113 -6.49 1.11 -8.65
N LEU A 114 -5.76 0.11 -8.13
CA LEU A 114 -6.23 -1.27 -8.09
C LEU A 114 -7.42 -1.44 -7.14
N LEU A 115 -7.41 -0.81 -5.97
CA LEU A 115 -8.54 -0.77 -5.03
C LEU A 115 -9.76 -0.07 -5.66
N ALA A 116 -9.55 0.99 -6.43
CA ALA A 116 -10.61 1.63 -7.19
C ALA A 116 -11.20 0.70 -8.27
N ALA A 117 -10.36 -0.02 -9.01
CA ALA A 117 -10.78 -1.01 -10.00
C ALA A 117 -11.56 -2.17 -9.36
N MET A 118 -11.14 -2.65 -8.19
CA MET A 118 -11.83 -3.68 -7.41
C MET A 118 -13.19 -3.20 -6.88
N ALA A 119 -13.31 -1.93 -6.48
CA ALA A 119 -14.60 -1.34 -6.11
C ALA A 119 -15.54 -1.26 -7.31
N TYR A 120 -15.01 -0.88 -8.48
CA TYR A 120 -15.76 -0.83 -9.74
C TYR A 120 -16.23 -2.22 -10.21
N ASP A 121 -15.38 -3.25 -10.10
CA ASP A 121 -15.74 -4.65 -10.35
C ASP A 121 -16.97 -5.06 -9.54
N ARG A 122 -16.93 -4.80 -8.24
CA ARG A 122 -18.03 -5.12 -7.31
C ARG A 122 -19.30 -4.36 -7.64
N TYR A 123 -19.16 -3.09 -8.03
CA TYR A 123 -20.28 -2.28 -8.46
C TYR A 123 -20.96 -2.89 -9.69
N LEU A 124 -20.21 -3.21 -10.74
CA LEU A 124 -20.79 -3.82 -11.94
C LEU A 124 -21.42 -5.19 -11.64
N ALA A 125 -20.80 -6.00 -10.79
CA ALA A 125 -21.31 -7.32 -10.43
C ALA A 125 -22.66 -7.26 -9.69
N ILE A 126 -22.88 -6.23 -8.85
CA ILE A 126 -24.09 -6.11 -8.03
C ILE A 126 -25.16 -5.23 -8.68
N CYS A 127 -24.77 -4.07 -9.21
CA CYS A 127 -25.70 -3.08 -9.75
C CYS A 127 -26.13 -3.40 -11.18
N SER A 128 -25.30 -4.09 -11.96
CA SER A 128 -25.53 -4.37 -13.39
C SER A 128 -25.22 -5.83 -13.77
N PRO A 129 -25.84 -6.82 -13.09
CA PRO A 129 -25.46 -8.23 -13.23
C PRO A 129 -25.62 -8.79 -14.66
N LEU A 130 -26.61 -8.29 -15.43
CA LEU A 130 -26.85 -8.71 -16.82
C LEU A 130 -25.72 -8.27 -17.77
N TYR A 131 -25.08 -7.14 -17.47
CA TYR A 131 -24.02 -6.57 -18.31
C TYR A 131 -22.62 -6.92 -17.79
N TYR A 132 -22.48 -7.37 -16.54
CA TYR A 132 -21.21 -7.67 -15.90
C TYR A 132 -20.29 -8.55 -16.76
N ARG A 133 -20.81 -9.64 -17.32
CA ARG A 133 -20.01 -10.59 -18.12
C ARG A 133 -19.53 -10.01 -19.47
N CYS A 134 -20.26 -9.03 -20.02
CA CYS A 134 -19.90 -8.35 -21.25
C CYS A 134 -18.89 -7.23 -21.00
N LEU A 135 -19.03 -6.51 -19.88
CA LEU A 135 -18.16 -5.39 -19.53
C LEU A 135 -16.85 -5.84 -18.87
N MET A 136 -16.93 -6.73 -17.87
CA MET A 136 -15.78 -7.19 -17.10
C MET A 136 -15.15 -8.43 -17.74
N THR A 137 -14.61 -8.24 -18.94
CA THR A 137 -13.85 -9.28 -19.67
C THR A 137 -12.42 -9.41 -19.13
N PRO A 138 -11.75 -10.56 -19.37
CA PRO A 138 -10.33 -10.71 -19.01
C PRO A 138 -9.44 -9.61 -19.61
N THR A 139 -9.69 -9.22 -20.87
CA THR A 139 -8.97 -8.14 -21.54
C THR A 139 -9.13 -6.80 -20.82
N PHE A 140 -10.36 -6.48 -20.39
CA PHE A 140 -10.62 -5.25 -19.64
C PHE A 140 -9.98 -5.28 -18.25
N CYS A 141 -9.98 -6.43 -17.57
CA CYS A 141 -9.26 -6.60 -16.30
C CYS A 141 -7.75 -6.35 -16.47
N ILE A 142 -7.14 -6.92 -17.52
CA ILE A 142 -5.72 -6.70 -17.84
C ILE A 142 -5.45 -5.22 -18.12
N TYR A 143 -6.34 -4.55 -18.84
CA TYR A 143 -6.22 -3.11 -19.10
C TYR A 143 -6.24 -2.30 -17.79
N LEU A 144 -7.21 -2.54 -16.90
CA LEU A 144 -7.31 -1.85 -15.61
C LEU A 144 -6.07 -2.06 -14.74
N VAL A 145 -5.56 -3.29 -14.67
CA VAL A 145 -4.34 -3.60 -13.92
C VAL A 145 -3.14 -2.90 -14.55
N SER A 146 -2.96 -3.01 -15.87
CA SER A 146 -1.85 -2.39 -16.59
C SER A 146 -1.86 -0.86 -16.42
N ALA A 147 -3.03 -0.23 -16.53
CA ALA A 147 -3.20 1.20 -16.31
C ALA A 147 -2.81 1.58 -14.87
N SER A 148 -3.18 0.78 -13.87
CA SER A 148 -2.81 1.02 -12.47
C SER A 148 -1.29 1.04 -12.27
N TYR A 149 -0.58 0.06 -12.83
CA TYR A 149 0.90 0.03 -12.79
C TYR A 149 1.52 1.18 -13.57
N LEU A 150 1.04 1.48 -14.78
CA LEU A 150 1.59 2.56 -15.61
C LEU A 150 1.43 3.93 -14.94
N LEU A 151 0.26 4.20 -14.34
CA LEU A 151 0.01 5.43 -13.58
C LEU A 151 0.91 5.50 -12.35
N GLY A 152 1.09 4.39 -11.62
CA GLY A 152 2.03 4.32 -10.50
C GLY A 152 3.48 4.59 -10.90
N CYS A 153 3.93 3.99 -12.01
CA CYS A 153 5.26 4.23 -12.56
C CYS A 153 5.46 5.69 -12.99
N ALA A 154 4.49 6.26 -13.70
CA ALA A 154 4.54 7.65 -14.15
C ALA A 154 4.58 8.64 -12.96
N ASN A 155 3.75 8.40 -11.95
CA ASN A 155 3.72 9.20 -10.72
C ASN A 155 5.08 9.14 -10.00
N SER A 156 5.59 7.93 -9.79
CA SER A 156 6.90 7.73 -9.14
C SER A 156 8.06 8.35 -9.92
N LEU A 157 8.11 8.20 -11.23
CA LEU A 157 9.20 8.76 -12.02
C LEU A 157 9.18 10.29 -12.00
N THR A 158 7.98 10.88 -11.95
CA THR A 158 7.81 12.33 -11.83
C THR A 158 8.34 12.85 -10.49
N HIS A 159 7.99 12.19 -9.38
CA HIS A 159 8.56 12.54 -8.07
C HIS A 159 10.08 12.30 -8.01
N LEU A 160 10.57 11.18 -8.53
CA LEU A 160 12.00 10.88 -8.57
C LEU A 160 12.78 11.95 -9.34
N ARG A 161 12.27 12.37 -10.51
CA ARG A 161 12.88 13.43 -11.30
C ARG A 161 12.92 14.76 -10.53
N SER A 162 11.85 15.08 -9.81
CA SER A 162 11.81 16.26 -8.94
C SER A 162 12.89 16.19 -7.86
N LEU A 163 13.01 15.05 -7.17
CA LEU A 163 13.99 14.84 -6.11
C LEU A 163 15.44 14.88 -6.62
N LEU A 164 15.71 14.33 -7.82
CA LEU A 164 17.04 14.36 -8.43
C LEU A 164 17.48 15.78 -8.82
N ASN A 165 16.54 16.69 -9.03
CA ASN A 165 16.85 18.10 -9.32
C ASN A 165 17.15 18.92 -8.05
N LEU A 166 16.86 18.39 -6.85
CA LEU A 166 17.14 19.06 -5.60
C LEU A 166 18.61 18.88 -5.19
N THR A 167 19.19 19.95 -4.63
CA THR A 167 20.53 19.93 -4.04
C THR A 167 20.40 19.80 -2.53
N PHE A 168 20.92 18.72 -1.98
CA PHE A 168 20.91 18.46 -0.54
C PHE A 168 22.24 18.92 0.08
N CYS A 169 22.17 19.83 1.04
CA CYS A 169 23.36 20.33 1.76
C CYS A 169 23.11 20.58 3.27
N GLY A 170 21.94 20.19 3.78
CA GLY A 170 21.59 20.24 5.20
C GLY A 170 22.20 19.12 6.04
N PRO A 171 21.82 18.96 7.32
CA PRO A 171 22.23 17.80 8.12
C PRO A 171 21.79 16.50 7.42
N ASN A 172 22.63 15.48 7.41
CA ASN A 172 22.33 14.22 6.70
C ASN A 172 21.46 13.26 7.54
N VAL A 173 20.62 13.78 8.43
CA VAL A 173 19.86 13.00 9.40
C VAL A 173 18.37 13.07 9.06
N ILE A 174 17.76 11.91 8.84
CA ILE A 174 16.32 11.74 8.61
C ILE A 174 15.73 11.14 9.88
N ASP A 175 14.86 11.90 10.54
CA ASP A 175 14.17 11.49 11.76
C ASP A 175 12.98 10.55 11.48
N HIS A 176 13.25 9.49 10.72
CA HIS A 176 12.28 8.50 10.29
C HIS A 176 12.97 7.14 10.03
N TYR A 177 12.18 6.07 9.98
CA TYR A 177 12.66 4.70 9.76
C TYR A 177 12.77 4.31 8.28
N PHE A 178 12.29 5.16 7.37
CA PHE A 178 12.46 5.08 5.91
C PHE A 178 12.62 6.48 5.32
N CYS A 179 13.04 6.56 4.06
CA CYS A 179 13.14 7.82 3.34
C CYS A 179 11.76 8.41 2.99
N ASP A 180 11.28 9.32 3.82
CA ASP A 180 10.02 10.04 3.61
C ASP A 180 10.27 11.42 2.94
N ILE A 181 9.43 11.77 1.95
CA ILE A 181 9.62 12.97 1.12
C ILE A 181 9.52 14.28 1.90
N PRO A 182 8.53 14.50 2.77
CA PRO A 182 8.42 15.76 3.49
C PRO A 182 9.67 16.04 4.33
N LEU A 183 10.31 14.99 4.85
CA LEU A 183 11.58 15.11 5.55
C LEU A 183 12.75 15.38 4.59
N LEU A 184 12.75 14.82 3.38
CA LEU A 184 13.77 15.14 2.37
C LEU A 184 13.70 16.61 1.92
N PHE A 185 12.51 17.18 1.77
CA PHE A 185 12.37 18.60 1.42
C PHE A 185 13.00 19.52 2.48
N GLN A 186 12.84 19.21 3.76
CA GLN A 186 13.46 19.98 4.85
C GLN A 186 14.99 19.92 4.86
N LEU A 187 15.59 18.91 4.23
CA LEU A 187 17.05 18.72 4.14
C LEU A 187 17.67 19.33 2.86
N SER A 188 16.82 19.79 1.93
CA SER A 188 17.24 20.44 0.70
C SER A 188 17.76 21.86 0.96
N CYS A 189 18.78 22.24 0.20
CA CYS A 189 19.30 23.62 0.17
C CYS A 189 18.86 24.40 -1.06
N SER A 190 18.35 23.70 -2.08
CA SER A 190 17.63 24.33 -3.19
C SER A 190 16.16 24.57 -2.82
N ASP A 191 15.53 25.55 -3.47
CA ASP A 191 14.11 25.81 -3.32
C ASP A 191 13.27 24.55 -3.59
N THR A 192 12.44 24.16 -2.61
CA THR A 192 11.60 22.96 -2.66
C THR A 192 10.17 23.26 -3.07
N HIS A 193 9.79 24.53 -3.23
CA HIS A 193 8.40 24.94 -3.42
C HIS A 193 7.72 24.19 -4.58
N ASP A 194 8.33 24.16 -5.76
CA ASP A 194 7.78 23.46 -6.92
C ASP A 194 7.64 21.95 -6.68
N SER A 195 8.59 21.34 -5.96
CA SER A 195 8.57 19.91 -5.64
C SER A 195 7.48 19.57 -4.61
N GLU A 196 7.28 20.46 -3.62
CA GLU A 196 6.21 20.35 -2.63
C GLU A 196 4.83 20.49 -3.26
N VAL A 197 4.64 21.52 -4.10
CA VAL A 197 3.38 21.71 -4.82
C VAL A 197 3.10 20.52 -5.74
N LEU A 198 4.10 20.03 -6.48
CA LEU A 198 4.00 18.84 -7.31
C LEU A 198 3.59 17.61 -6.48
N PHE A 199 4.21 17.42 -5.31
CA PHE A 199 3.87 16.34 -4.37
C PHE A 199 2.43 16.40 -3.90
N ILE A 200 1.98 17.57 -3.44
CA ILE A 200 0.63 17.79 -2.94
C ILE A 200 -0.39 17.56 -4.06
N VAL A 201 -0.14 18.13 -5.25
CA VAL A 201 -1.07 18.05 -6.38
C VAL A 201 -1.19 16.62 -6.90
N LEU A 202 -0.09 15.92 -7.15
CA LEU A 202 -0.14 14.56 -7.69
C LEU A 202 -0.69 13.53 -6.69
N SER A 203 -0.21 13.58 -5.44
CA SER A 203 -0.68 12.68 -4.38
C SER A 203 -2.13 12.96 -4.03
N GLY A 204 -2.52 14.23 -3.94
CA GLY A 204 -3.89 14.66 -3.71
C GLY A 204 -4.83 14.27 -4.85
N ALA A 205 -4.45 14.55 -6.10
CA ALA A 205 -5.26 14.20 -7.27
C ALA A 205 -5.47 12.69 -7.38
N THR A 206 -4.42 11.89 -7.16
CA THR A 206 -4.49 10.42 -7.13
C THR A 206 -5.48 9.98 -6.05
N SER A 207 -5.27 10.42 -4.81
CA SER A 207 -6.07 10.01 -3.65
C SER A 207 -7.54 10.39 -3.79
N ILE A 208 -7.83 11.63 -4.22
CA ILE A 208 -9.20 12.12 -4.41
C ILE A 208 -9.88 11.33 -5.53
N THR A 209 -9.19 11.13 -6.66
CA THR A 209 -9.77 10.41 -7.81
C THR A 209 -10.13 8.98 -7.43
N THR A 210 -9.21 8.25 -6.81
CA THR A 210 -9.44 6.85 -6.41
C THR A 210 -10.49 6.77 -5.30
N PHE A 211 -10.49 7.69 -4.34
CA PHE A 211 -11.50 7.78 -3.29
C PHE A 211 -12.90 8.01 -3.87
N LEU A 212 -13.07 8.94 -4.81
CA LEU A 212 -14.35 9.23 -5.45
C LEU A 212 -14.88 8.03 -6.24
N ILE A 213 -14.01 7.30 -6.95
CA ILE A 213 -14.40 6.06 -7.65
C ILE A 213 -14.91 5.02 -6.65
N VAL A 214 -14.22 4.84 -5.53
CA VAL A 214 -14.59 3.88 -4.50
C VAL A 214 -15.92 4.27 -3.84
N VAL A 215 -16.07 5.52 -3.40
CA VAL A 215 -17.29 6.02 -2.74
C VAL A 215 -18.49 5.94 -3.68
N SER A 216 -18.36 6.41 -4.93
CA SER A 216 -19.45 6.34 -5.91
C SER A 216 -19.87 4.91 -6.20
N SER A 217 -18.92 3.98 -6.33
CA SER A 217 -19.17 2.54 -6.51
C SER A 217 -19.97 1.97 -5.33
N TYR A 218 -19.55 2.25 -4.09
CA TYR A 218 -20.22 1.73 -2.90
C TYR A 218 -21.56 2.40 -2.59
N LEU A 219 -21.73 3.68 -2.92
CA LEU A 219 -23.03 4.35 -2.87
C LEU A 219 -24.01 3.71 -3.85
N GLY A 220 -23.57 3.42 -5.08
CA GLY A 220 -24.36 2.69 -6.06
C GLY A 220 -24.77 1.29 -5.56
N ILE A 221 -23.83 0.54 -4.98
CA ILE A 221 -24.10 -0.76 -4.37
C ILE A 221 -25.13 -0.63 -3.25
N LEU A 222 -24.97 0.35 -2.36
CA LEU A 222 -25.88 0.58 -1.25
C LEU A 222 -27.31 0.88 -1.75
N ILE A 223 -27.44 1.75 -2.75
CA ILE A 223 -28.74 2.06 -3.36
C ILE A 223 -29.39 0.79 -3.95
N THR A 224 -28.63 -0.02 -4.68
CA THR A 224 -29.16 -1.29 -5.23
C THR A 224 -29.57 -2.25 -4.11
N VAL A 225 -28.77 -2.37 -3.05
CA VAL A 225 -29.06 -3.23 -1.90
C VAL A 225 -30.31 -2.79 -1.14
N LEU A 226 -30.52 -1.49 -0.96
CA LEU A 226 -31.72 -0.94 -0.33
C LEU A 226 -33.00 -1.21 -1.14
N LYS A 227 -32.89 -1.35 -2.47
CA LYS A 227 -34.00 -1.75 -3.34
C LYS A 227 -34.32 -3.25 -3.28
N ILE A 228 -33.45 -4.08 -2.72
CA ILE A 228 -33.70 -5.51 -2.55
C ILE A 228 -34.66 -5.72 -1.37
N HIS A 229 -35.88 -6.18 -1.65
CA HIS A 229 -36.89 -6.45 -0.63
C HIS A 229 -36.62 -7.69 0.24
N SER A 230 -35.59 -8.49 -0.08
CA SER A 230 -35.23 -9.70 0.68
C SER A 230 -34.05 -9.45 1.61
N ALA A 231 -34.27 -9.57 2.92
CA ALA A 231 -33.22 -9.45 3.93
C ALA A 231 -32.03 -10.40 3.68
N ARG A 232 -32.30 -11.61 3.16
CA ARG A 232 -31.26 -12.59 2.80
C ARG A 232 -30.43 -12.13 1.60
N GLY A 233 -31.05 -11.50 0.61
CA GLY A 233 -30.39 -10.93 -0.56
C GLY A 233 -29.49 -9.74 -0.19
N SER A 234 -30.02 -8.81 0.61
CA SER A 234 -29.30 -7.64 1.09
C SER A 234 -28.11 -8.02 1.98
N TYR A 235 -28.29 -8.96 2.91
CA TYR A 235 -27.20 -9.48 3.75
C TYR A 235 -26.08 -10.13 2.91
N LYS A 236 -26.45 -10.92 1.89
CA LYS A 236 -25.47 -11.57 1.01
C LYS A 236 -24.64 -10.53 0.24
N ALA A 237 -25.27 -9.47 -0.27
CA ALA A 237 -24.59 -8.40 -1.00
C ALA A 237 -23.69 -7.54 -0.10
N LEU A 238 -24.11 -7.23 1.13
CA LEU A 238 -23.25 -6.51 2.09
C LEU A 238 -22.07 -7.38 2.55
N SER A 239 -22.32 -8.67 2.78
CA SER A 239 -21.28 -9.62 3.21
C SER A 239 -20.17 -9.79 2.17
N THR A 240 -20.48 -9.76 0.87
CA THR A 240 -19.46 -9.84 -0.18
C THR A 240 -18.57 -8.60 -0.17
N CYS A 241 -19.13 -7.41 0.03
CA CYS A 241 -18.44 -6.12 0.04
C CYS A 241 -17.65 -5.82 1.31
N ALA A 242 -18.03 -6.40 2.44
CA ALA A 242 -17.47 -6.09 3.75
C ALA A 242 -15.94 -6.16 3.81
N SER A 243 -15.33 -7.17 3.18
CA SER A 243 -13.86 -7.31 3.13
C SER A 243 -13.17 -6.10 2.50
N HIS A 244 -13.59 -5.74 1.29
CA HIS A 244 -12.98 -4.62 0.57
C HIS A 244 -13.33 -3.27 1.20
N LEU A 245 -14.52 -3.10 1.77
CA LEU A 245 -14.85 -1.91 2.54
C LEU A 245 -13.92 -1.77 3.76
N THR A 246 -13.65 -2.84 4.50
CA THR A 246 -12.69 -2.78 5.61
C THR A 246 -11.30 -2.36 5.13
N VAL A 247 -10.79 -2.94 4.04
CA VAL A 247 -9.49 -2.57 3.45
C VAL A 247 -9.47 -1.09 3.05
N VAL A 248 -10.48 -0.63 2.30
CA VAL A 248 -10.61 0.78 1.88
C VAL A 248 -10.69 1.71 3.09
N THR A 249 -11.51 1.39 4.08
CA THR A 249 -11.67 2.24 5.27
C THR A 249 -10.39 2.35 6.06
N LEU A 250 -9.62 1.25 6.19
CA LEU A 250 -8.31 1.27 6.83
C LEU A 250 -7.32 2.10 6.01
N PHE A 251 -7.26 1.88 4.69
CA PHE A 251 -6.34 2.57 3.80
C PHE A 251 -6.59 4.08 3.77
N TYR A 252 -7.79 4.52 3.39
CA TYR A 252 -8.10 5.95 3.34
C TYR A 252 -8.22 6.57 4.73
N GLY A 253 -8.70 5.82 5.73
CA GLY A 253 -8.78 6.31 7.10
C GLY A 253 -7.40 6.63 7.66
N THR A 254 -6.40 5.78 7.41
CA THR A 254 -5.02 6.05 7.85
C THR A 254 -4.37 7.21 7.10
N VAL A 255 -4.56 7.30 5.77
CA VAL A 255 -4.12 8.48 5.00
C VAL A 255 -4.73 9.76 5.57
N ILE A 256 -6.05 9.80 5.73
CA ILE A 256 -6.77 10.97 6.27
C ILE A 256 -6.31 11.30 7.68
N SER A 257 -6.18 10.32 8.58
CA SER A 257 -5.70 10.53 9.95
C SER A 257 -4.25 11.03 10.00
N THR A 258 -3.40 10.58 9.08
CA THR A 258 -2.00 11.02 9.02
C THR A 258 -1.88 12.46 8.50
N TYR A 259 -2.73 12.87 7.53
CA TYR A 259 -2.67 14.21 6.94
C TYR A 259 -3.54 15.28 7.65
N LEU A 260 -4.66 14.89 8.28
CA LEU A 260 -5.53 15.81 9.04
C LEU A 260 -5.22 15.79 10.55
N GLY A 261 -4.56 14.75 11.06
CA GLY A 261 -4.28 14.56 12.49
C GLY A 261 -3.10 15.35 13.03
N THR A 262 -2.29 15.99 12.17
CA THR A 262 -1.14 16.83 12.55
C THR A 262 -1.56 18.23 13.01
N SER A 263 -2.63 18.33 13.82
CA SER A 263 -3.02 19.56 14.49
C SER A 263 -2.33 19.63 15.86
N SER A 264 -1.08 20.06 15.87
CA SER A 264 -0.34 20.72 16.98
C SER A 264 -0.34 20.10 18.39
N SER A 265 -0.83 18.87 18.60
CA SER A 265 -1.19 18.37 19.94
C SER A 265 -0.54 17.03 20.34
N PHE A 266 0.22 16.37 19.45
CA PHE A 266 0.88 15.10 19.75
C PHE A 266 2.41 15.24 19.82
N PRO A 267 3.10 14.57 20.77
CA PRO A 267 4.56 14.47 20.76
C PRO A 267 5.04 13.73 19.50
N GLN A 268 6.11 14.23 18.87
CA GLN A 268 6.71 13.71 17.62
C GLN A 268 7.01 12.20 17.65
N ASP A 269 7.33 11.65 18.82
CA ASP A 269 7.58 10.21 19.01
C ASP A 269 6.31 9.34 18.89
N THR A 270 5.14 9.90 19.22
CA THR A 270 3.86 9.18 19.11
C THR A 270 3.40 9.08 17.66
N GLU A 271 3.67 10.11 16.84
CA GLU A 271 3.35 10.11 15.40
C GLU A 271 4.15 9.07 14.61
N LYS A 272 5.45 8.89 14.95
CA LYS A 272 6.29 7.85 14.33
C LYS A 272 5.80 6.44 14.64
N ILE A 273 5.44 6.18 15.90
CA ILE A 273 4.91 4.88 16.33
C ILE A 273 3.58 4.62 15.64
N LEU A 274 2.68 5.59 15.60
CA LEU A 274 1.37 5.47 14.96
C LEU A 274 1.49 5.25 13.44
N SER A 275 2.41 5.98 12.78
CA SER A 275 2.77 5.80 11.38
C SER A 275 3.21 4.36 11.14
N VAL A 276 4.19 3.86 11.90
CA VAL A 276 4.66 2.46 11.81
C VAL A 276 3.54 1.46 11.97
N PHE A 277 2.67 1.64 12.98
CA PHE A 277 1.53 0.77 13.15
C PHE A 277 0.64 0.80 11.90
N TYR A 278 0.31 1.96 11.33
CA TYR A 278 -0.52 2.01 10.14
C TYR A 278 0.18 1.45 8.88
N THR A 279 1.44 1.77 8.64
CA THR A 279 2.22 1.31 7.48
C THR A 279 2.49 -0.20 7.52
N LEU A 280 2.69 -0.77 8.72
CA LEU A 280 2.89 -2.22 8.91
C LEU A 280 1.58 -3.01 8.96
N LEU A 281 0.53 -2.42 9.52
CA LEU A 281 -0.72 -3.12 9.76
C LEU A 281 -1.57 -3.23 8.49
N LEU A 282 -1.46 -2.28 7.56
CA LEU A 282 -2.19 -2.29 6.28
C LEU A 282 -1.95 -3.59 5.45
N PRO A 283 -0.70 -3.98 5.13
CA PRO A 283 -0.45 -5.24 4.40
C PRO A 283 -0.90 -6.50 5.14
N VAL A 284 -0.75 -6.52 6.47
CA VAL A 284 -1.16 -7.66 7.32
C VAL A 284 -2.69 -7.77 7.37
N LEU A 285 -3.39 -6.64 7.46
CA LEU A 285 -4.85 -6.61 7.46
C LEU A 285 -5.42 -6.99 6.09
N ASN A 286 -4.81 -6.56 4.98
CA ASN A 286 -5.17 -7.01 3.63
C ASN A 286 -5.11 -8.55 3.55
N LEU A 287 -4.00 -9.15 3.98
CA LEU A 287 -3.81 -10.60 4.03
C LEU A 287 -4.90 -11.30 4.86
N PHE A 288 -5.13 -10.84 6.10
CA PHE A 288 -6.13 -11.46 6.99
C PHE A 288 -7.56 -11.31 6.48
N ILE A 289 -7.91 -10.14 5.94
CA ILE A 289 -9.27 -9.84 5.47
C ILE A 289 -9.60 -10.71 4.25
N TYR A 290 -8.68 -10.85 3.29
CA TYR A 290 -8.92 -11.65 2.09
C TYR A 290 -8.78 -13.15 2.32
N SER A 291 -7.87 -13.61 3.20
CA SER A 291 -7.69 -15.04 3.51
C SER A 291 -8.76 -15.59 4.48
N VAL A 292 -9.08 -14.86 5.56
CA VAL A 292 -9.95 -15.38 6.64
C VAL A 292 -11.44 -15.25 6.31
N ARG A 293 -11.87 -14.25 5.53
CA ARG A 293 -13.30 -14.12 5.18
C ARG A 293 -13.70 -14.80 3.88
N ASN A 294 -12.77 -15.16 3.00
CA ASN A 294 -13.12 -15.73 1.71
C ASN A 294 -13.35 -17.24 1.77
N LYS A 295 -14.62 -17.67 1.83
CA LYS A 295 -15.01 -19.08 1.88
C LYS A 295 -14.49 -19.90 0.69
N GLU A 296 -14.51 -19.32 -0.50
CA GLU A 296 -14.02 -19.97 -1.74
C GLU A 296 -12.51 -20.18 -1.68
N ALA A 297 -11.74 -19.20 -1.19
CA ALA A 297 -10.30 -19.34 -0.97
C ALA A 297 -9.99 -20.42 0.08
N LYS A 298 -10.76 -20.47 1.18
CA LYS A 298 -10.64 -21.54 2.19
C LYS A 298 -10.94 -22.92 1.64
N GLU A 299 -11.94 -23.03 0.77
CA GLU A 299 -12.31 -24.29 0.17
C GLU A 299 -11.29 -24.76 -0.88
N ALA A 300 -10.75 -23.83 -1.67
CA ALA A 300 -9.62 -24.08 -2.57
C ALA A 300 -8.38 -24.56 -1.78
N MET A 301 -8.04 -23.89 -0.67
CA MET A 301 -6.98 -24.33 0.25
C MET A 301 -7.19 -25.76 0.73
N ARG A 302 -8.42 -26.08 1.18
CA ARG A 302 -8.75 -27.43 1.65
C ARG A 302 -8.60 -28.49 0.56
N LYS A 303 -8.97 -28.16 -0.69
CA LYS A 303 -8.82 -29.06 -1.84
C LYS A 303 -7.35 -29.26 -2.21
N MET A 304 -6.54 -28.20 -2.22
CA MET A 304 -5.09 -28.31 -2.52
C MET A 304 -4.35 -29.13 -1.47
N ILE A 305 -4.61 -28.89 -0.18
CA ILE A 305 -4.01 -29.66 0.93
C ILE A 305 -4.40 -31.13 0.81
N LYS A 306 -5.68 -31.43 0.57
CA LYS A 306 -6.12 -32.81 0.33
C LYS A 306 -5.40 -33.42 -0.87
N ARG A 307 -5.33 -32.74 -2.01
CA ARG A 307 -4.65 -33.27 -3.21
C ARG A 307 -3.17 -33.56 -2.97
N LYS A 308 -2.44 -32.73 -2.20
CA LYS A 308 -1.04 -33.00 -1.84
C LYS A 308 -0.89 -34.16 -0.85
N ILE A 309 -1.78 -34.27 0.14
CA ILE A 309 -1.77 -35.38 1.10
C ILE A 309 -2.12 -36.72 0.43
N PHE A 310 -3.04 -36.72 -0.54
CA PHE A 310 -3.42 -37.92 -1.29
C PHE A 310 -2.49 -38.24 -2.49
N ALA A 311 -1.53 -37.36 -2.78
CA ALA A 311 -0.49 -37.57 -3.80
C ALA A 311 0.85 -38.01 -3.18
N GLN A 312 0.92 -38.13 -1.85
CA GLN A 312 1.96 -38.85 -1.10
C GLN A 312 1.45 -40.24 -0.75
#